data_AF-A0AAD4EAT2-F1
#
_entry.id   AF-A0AAD4EAT2-F1
#
_cell.length_a   1.000
_cell.length_b   1.000
_cell.length_c   1.000
_cell.angle_alpha   90.00
_cell.angle_beta   90.00
_cell.angle_gamma   90.00
#
_symmetry.space_group_name_H-M   'P 1'
#
loop_
_entity.id
_entity.type
_entity.pdbx_description
1 polymer ?
#
loop_
_entity_poly.entity_id
_entity_poly.type
_entity_poly.pdbx_seq_one_letter_code
_entity_poly.pdbx_strand_id
1 'polypeptide(L)'
;MDARQKTIYLPDTMVNWPWPRTINPHYEDVKAEVDASFRDFKALSPKSQEAFDKCDFEHFRIACDLMNLFFIYDEYTDFKNDALTKNMADIVFDALHNPHKKRPEDECILGEIARQFWARAIKSASLSSQRHFLETFPAYLYSVVAEALDRGQDHRRSLDDYLKLRRKTVGVIPSFPILEMAIDLPDEVFYHPVIMDLAECITDLVLIDNDMISYNKEQAIGNEGHNIISTIMFDLGLDVSGAMAWAAHYHTEIQKRFIDGLSKVPSWGPSVDVLVKEYLDRTAIWARGNHSWSYESQRYLATMGPEIQKTRLVPLLPSPERKSM
;
A
#
# COMPACT_ATOMS: atom_id res chain seq x y z
N MET A 1 15.31 30.61 25.63
CA MET A 1 16.13 29.39 25.53
C MET A 1 15.90 28.81 24.17
N ASP A 2 16.92 28.26 23.52
CA ASP A 2 16.78 27.68 22.18
C ASP A 2 15.99 26.36 22.27
N ALA A 3 14.81 26.35 21.67
CA ALA A 3 13.87 25.24 21.74
C ALA A 3 14.23 24.21 20.66
N ARG A 4 15.27 23.42 20.93
CA ARG A 4 15.76 22.34 20.05
C ARG A 4 14.59 21.57 19.45
N GLN A 5 14.46 21.66 18.12
CA GLN A 5 13.38 21.03 17.37
C GLN A 5 13.36 19.53 17.68
N LYS A 6 12.22 19.02 18.14
CA LYS A 6 12.05 17.59 18.41
C LYS A 6 12.19 16.82 17.09
N THR A 7 12.82 15.65 17.15
CA THR A 7 12.97 14.75 16.01
C THR A 7 12.41 13.36 16.33
N ILE A 8 11.93 12.68 15.30
CA ILE A 8 11.65 11.24 15.32
C ILE A 8 12.83 10.54 14.64
N TYR A 9 13.26 9.41 15.19
CA TYR A 9 14.21 8.51 14.52
C TYR A 9 13.44 7.44 13.73
N LEU A 10 13.76 7.27 12.44
CA LEU A 10 13.23 6.19 11.60
C LEU A 10 14.24 5.04 11.54
N PRO A 11 13.98 3.88 12.16
CA PRO A 11 14.88 2.71 12.08
C PRO A 11 15.14 2.29 10.62
N ASP A 12 16.35 1.83 10.31
CA ASP A 12 16.65 1.25 8.99
C ASP A 12 16.24 -0.24 8.96
N THR A 13 14.98 -0.45 8.66
CA THR A 13 14.31 -1.75 8.61
C THR A 13 14.79 -2.66 7.48
N MET A 14 15.35 -2.09 6.41
CA MET A 14 15.66 -2.81 5.16
C MET A 14 17.16 -2.94 4.88
N VAL A 15 18.03 -2.64 5.85
CA VAL A 15 19.49 -2.77 5.74
C VAL A 15 19.95 -4.20 5.37
N ASN A 16 19.28 -5.22 5.90
CA ASN A 16 19.62 -6.63 5.68
C ASN A 16 18.69 -7.35 4.67
N TRP A 17 17.70 -6.66 4.09
CA TRP A 17 16.70 -7.31 3.23
C TRP A 17 17.31 -7.79 1.90
N PRO A 18 17.32 -9.11 1.57
CA PRO A 18 18.14 -9.65 0.49
C PRO A 18 17.82 -9.13 -0.92
N TRP A 19 16.58 -8.71 -1.18
CA TRP A 19 16.17 -8.22 -2.50
C TRP A 19 16.59 -6.74 -2.66
N PRO A 20 17.48 -6.42 -3.64
CA PRO A 20 18.00 -5.07 -3.84
C PRO A 20 17.01 -4.17 -4.58
N ARG A 21 17.21 -2.85 -4.51
CA ARG A 21 16.40 -1.88 -5.26
C ARG A 21 16.73 -1.97 -6.76
N THR A 22 15.78 -2.43 -7.58
CA THR A 22 15.89 -2.49 -9.04
C THR A 22 14.93 -1.51 -9.70
N ILE A 23 15.37 -0.77 -10.73
CA ILE A 23 14.48 0.01 -11.61
C ILE A 23 14.16 -0.83 -12.85
N ASN A 24 12.92 -0.78 -13.33
CA ASN A 24 12.56 -1.36 -14.63
C ASN A 24 13.27 -0.58 -15.76
N PRO A 25 13.98 -1.22 -16.71
CA PRO A 25 14.69 -0.54 -17.79
C PRO A 25 13.84 0.42 -18.64
N HIS A 26 12.52 0.24 -18.67
CA HIS A 26 11.62 1.07 -19.47
C HIS A 26 11.13 2.35 -18.76
N TYR A 27 11.39 2.52 -17.46
CA TYR A 27 10.84 3.55 -16.55
C TYR A 27 10.56 4.94 -17.18
N GLU A 28 11.51 5.53 -17.90
CA GLU A 28 11.39 6.91 -18.40
C GLU A 28 10.43 7.09 -19.61
N ASP A 29 10.16 6.07 -20.42
CA ASP A 29 9.34 6.21 -21.63
C ASP A 29 7.84 6.30 -21.25
N VAL A 30 7.28 5.14 -20.96
CA VAL A 30 6.56 4.77 -19.74
C VAL A 30 6.05 5.93 -18.84
N LYS A 31 6.93 6.68 -18.17
CA LYS A 31 6.60 7.82 -17.29
C LYS A 31 5.55 8.75 -17.90
N ALA A 32 5.82 9.20 -19.12
CA ALA A 32 5.06 10.26 -19.77
C ALA A 32 3.61 9.85 -20.10
N GLU A 33 3.37 8.56 -20.39
CA GLU A 33 2.02 8.06 -20.71
C GLU A 33 1.17 7.86 -19.45
N VAL A 34 1.75 7.62 -18.25
CA VAL A 34 0.96 7.64 -17.00
C VAL A 34 0.48 9.05 -16.70
N ASP A 35 1.42 9.99 -16.57
CA ASP A 35 1.12 11.35 -16.11
C ASP A 35 0.11 12.05 -17.04
N ALA A 36 0.30 11.91 -18.36
CA ALA A 36 -0.59 12.52 -19.35
C ALA A 36 -2.03 12.00 -19.22
N SER A 37 -2.21 10.68 -19.27
CA SER A 37 -3.53 10.04 -19.21
C SER A 37 -4.20 10.18 -17.84
N PHE A 38 -3.44 10.38 -16.75
CA PHE A 38 -4.03 10.62 -15.44
C PHE A 38 -4.54 12.06 -15.31
N ARG A 39 -3.76 13.05 -15.77
CA ARG A 39 -4.14 14.47 -15.74
C ARG A 39 -5.46 14.76 -16.46
N ASP A 40 -5.79 13.98 -17.49
CA ASP A 40 -7.07 14.09 -18.20
C ASP A 40 -8.30 13.82 -17.31
N PHE A 41 -8.21 12.93 -16.31
CA PHE A 41 -9.30 12.68 -15.36
C PHE A 41 -9.54 13.85 -14.40
N LYS A 42 -8.53 14.68 -14.14
CA LYS A 42 -8.55 15.79 -13.16
C LYS A 42 -9.03 15.34 -11.77
N ALA A 43 -8.71 14.10 -11.40
CA ALA A 43 -9.25 13.45 -10.22
C ALA A 43 -8.69 14.02 -8.91
N LEU A 44 -7.44 14.49 -8.91
CA LEU A 44 -6.72 14.94 -7.72
C LEU A 44 -6.75 16.47 -7.53
N SER A 45 -6.58 16.90 -6.27
CA SER A 45 -6.26 18.30 -5.97
C SER A 45 -4.93 18.71 -6.65
N PRO A 46 -4.69 20.00 -6.96
CA PRO A 46 -3.45 20.43 -7.61
C PRO A 46 -2.17 20.02 -6.86
N LYS A 47 -2.23 20.01 -5.52
CA LYS A 47 -1.14 19.56 -4.65
C LYS A 47 -0.94 18.04 -4.72
N SER A 48 -2.02 17.28 -4.76
CA SER A 48 -1.98 15.82 -4.88
C SER A 48 -1.53 15.40 -6.29
N GLN A 49 -1.89 16.15 -7.33
CA GLN A 49 -1.41 15.95 -8.71
C GLN A 49 0.11 16.15 -8.83
N GLU A 50 0.67 17.19 -8.18
CA GLU A 50 2.13 17.43 -8.15
C GLU A 50 2.90 16.31 -7.41
N ALA A 51 2.29 15.67 -6.41
CA ALA A 51 2.84 14.48 -5.77
C ALA A 51 2.68 13.22 -6.65
N PHE A 52 1.63 13.18 -7.47
CA PHE A 52 1.25 12.03 -8.29
C PHE A 52 2.09 11.85 -9.56
N ASP A 53 2.47 12.95 -10.25
CA ASP A 53 3.11 12.97 -11.60
C ASP A 53 4.55 12.38 -11.63
N LYS A 54 4.74 11.21 -11.01
CA LYS A 54 6.00 10.63 -10.51
C LYS A 54 6.01 9.08 -10.52
N CYS A 55 5.03 8.39 -11.16
CA CYS A 55 4.86 6.91 -11.20
C CYS A 55 4.35 6.38 -12.59
N ASP A 56 4.60 5.11 -12.98
CA ASP A 56 5.11 4.75 -14.34
C ASP A 56 4.64 3.37 -14.98
N PHE A 57 4.41 3.27 -16.33
CA PHE A 57 3.92 2.15 -17.24
C PHE A 57 4.72 0.78 -17.36
N GLU A 58 4.40 -0.38 -18.02
CA GLU A 58 3.36 -0.92 -18.95
C GLU A 58 2.63 -2.21 -18.43
N HIS A 59 3.24 -3.38 -18.27
CA HIS A 59 2.72 -4.34 -17.24
C HIS A 59 2.81 -3.66 -15.86
N PHE A 60 3.86 -2.85 -15.71
CA PHE A 60 4.07 -1.83 -14.70
C PHE A 60 3.07 -0.64 -14.83
N ARG A 61 2.30 -0.45 -15.94
CA ARG A 61 1.09 0.40 -16.06
C ARG A 61 -0.12 -0.30 -15.49
N ILE A 62 -0.28 -1.59 -15.67
CA ILE A 62 -1.41 -2.27 -15.04
C ILE A 62 -1.16 -2.26 -13.51
N ALA A 63 0.10 -2.34 -13.07
CA ALA A 63 0.49 -2.03 -11.70
C ALA A 63 0.33 -0.53 -11.33
N CYS A 64 0.70 0.42 -12.17
CA CYS A 64 0.58 1.84 -11.82
C CYS A 64 -0.86 2.37 -11.95
N ASP A 65 -1.67 2.00 -12.93
CA ASP A 65 -3.13 2.23 -12.94
C ASP A 65 -3.79 1.64 -11.68
N LEU A 66 -3.29 0.54 -11.14
CA LEU A 66 -3.69 0.04 -9.83
C LEU A 66 -3.21 0.95 -8.68
N MET A 67 -1.94 1.40 -8.66
CA MET A 67 -1.46 2.37 -7.66
C MET A 67 -2.22 3.70 -7.74
N ASN A 68 -2.58 4.13 -8.95
CA ASN A 68 -3.33 5.33 -9.27
C ASN A 68 -4.75 5.20 -8.72
N LEU A 69 -5.41 4.07 -8.97
CA LEU A 69 -6.71 3.74 -8.40
C LEU A 69 -6.65 3.73 -6.86
N PHE A 70 -5.62 3.15 -6.25
CA PHE A 70 -5.42 3.22 -4.79
C PHE A 70 -5.26 4.67 -4.31
N PHE A 71 -4.35 5.47 -4.88
CA PHE A 71 -4.11 6.85 -4.40
C PHE A 71 -5.28 7.81 -4.61
N ILE A 72 -6.12 7.62 -5.64
CA ILE A 72 -7.36 8.40 -5.77
C ILE A 72 -8.41 7.89 -4.78
N TYR A 73 -8.54 6.57 -4.60
CA TYR A 73 -9.51 6.00 -3.65
C TYR A 73 -9.20 6.44 -2.21
N ASP A 74 -7.92 6.42 -1.83
CA ASP A 74 -7.32 7.02 -0.63
C ASP A 74 -7.77 8.49 -0.46
N GLU A 75 -7.36 9.40 -1.37
CA GLU A 75 -7.74 10.84 -1.36
C GLU A 75 -9.29 11.06 -1.31
N TYR A 76 -10.08 10.21 -1.96
CA TYR A 76 -11.54 10.33 -1.99
C TYR A 76 -12.24 9.84 -0.72
N THR A 77 -11.63 8.95 0.06
CA THR A 77 -12.27 8.28 1.22
C THR A 77 -11.70 8.69 2.58
N ASP A 78 -10.48 9.23 2.63
CA ASP A 78 -9.77 9.67 3.84
C ASP A 78 -10.62 10.65 4.70
N PHE A 79 -11.42 11.50 4.04
CA PHE A 79 -12.26 12.52 4.66
C PHE A 79 -13.77 12.28 4.48
N LYS A 80 -14.19 11.01 4.42
CA LYS A 80 -15.62 10.61 4.27
C LYS A 80 -16.07 9.75 5.45
N ASN A 81 -17.39 9.68 5.63
CA ASN A 81 -18.01 8.69 6.50
C ASN A 81 -18.16 7.33 5.79
N ASP A 82 -18.37 6.30 6.59
CA ASP A 82 -18.67 4.92 6.19
C ASP A 82 -19.70 4.83 5.04
N ALA A 83 -20.79 5.59 5.11
CA ALA A 83 -21.86 5.53 4.10
C ALA A 83 -21.41 6.02 2.71
N LEU A 84 -20.65 7.12 2.64
CA LEU A 84 -20.10 7.63 1.39
C LEU A 84 -18.94 6.75 0.88
N THR A 85 -18.06 6.30 1.77
CA THR A 85 -16.98 5.36 1.44
C THR A 85 -17.54 4.03 0.89
N LYS A 86 -18.64 3.53 1.45
CA LYS A 86 -19.33 2.34 0.93
C LYS A 86 -19.92 2.57 -0.45
N ASN A 87 -20.53 3.73 -0.71
CA ASN A 87 -21.02 4.05 -2.05
C ASN A 87 -19.88 4.09 -3.08
N MET A 88 -18.72 4.63 -2.72
CA MET A 88 -17.52 4.59 -3.56
C MET A 88 -16.98 3.16 -3.75
N ALA A 89 -16.99 2.33 -2.71
CA ALA A 89 -16.65 0.90 -2.80
C ALA A 89 -17.58 0.16 -3.78
N ASP A 90 -18.89 0.37 -3.69
CA ASP A 90 -19.91 -0.25 -4.56
C ASP A 90 -19.73 0.19 -6.03
N ILE A 91 -19.42 1.47 -6.27
CA ILE A 91 -19.14 2.01 -7.61
C ILE A 91 -17.90 1.36 -8.24
N VAL A 92 -16.79 1.29 -7.50
CA VAL A 92 -15.56 0.64 -7.99
C VAL A 92 -15.78 -0.85 -8.21
N PHE A 93 -16.50 -1.53 -7.31
CA PHE A 93 -16.84 -2.95 -7.44
C PHE A 93 -17.66 -3.21 -8.72
N ASP A 94 -18.70 -2.44 -9.00
CA ASP A 94 -19.50 -2.56 -10.23
C ASP A 94 -18.69 -2.21 -11.49
N ALA A 95 -17.74 -1.29 -11.41
CA ALA A 95 -16.84 -0.95 -12.53
C ALA A 95 -15.87 -2.09 -12.88
N LEU A 96 -15.29 -2.76 -11.87
CA LEU A 96 -14.42 -3.93 -12.06
C LEU A 96 -15.19 -5.14 -12.59
N HIS A 97 -16.43 -5.34 -12.16
CA HIS A 97 -17.28 -6.43 -12.69
C HIS A 97 -17.89 -6.12 -14.07
N ASN A 98 -17.90 -4.85 -14.50
CA ASN A 98 -18.47 -4.42 -15.77
C ASN A 98 -17.53 -3.47 -16.56
N PRO A 99 -16.29 -3.89 -16.93
CA PRO A 99 -15.28 -3.01 -17.55
C PRO A 99 -15.68 -2.41 -18.91
N HIS A 100 -16.74 -2.94 -19.54
CA HIS A 100 -17.26 -2.47 -20.83
C HIS A 100 -18.56 -1.65 -20.72
N LYS A 101 -19.14 -1.51 -19.52
CA LYS A 101 -20.32 -0.69 -19.23
C LYS A 101 -19.89 0.77 -19.09
N LYS A 102 -20.38 1.67 -19.97
CA LYS A 102 -20.16 3.12 -19.81
C LYS A 102 -20.68 3.55 -18.43
N ARG A 103 -19.88 4.32 -17.68
CA ARG A 103 -20.32 4.91 -16.41
C ARG A 103 -21.34 6.04 -16.63
N PRO A 104 -22.24 6.31 -15.67
CA PRO A 104 -23.04 7.53 -15.66
C PRO A 104 -22.15 8.79 -15.64
N GLU A 105 -22.64 9.89 -16.20
CA GLU A 105 -21.87 11.16 -16.29
C GLU A 105 -21.90 11.96 -14.98
N ASP A 106 -22.77 11.57 -14.05
CA ASP A 106 -22.97 12.09 -12.71
C ASP A 106 -22.41 11.18 -11.58
N GLU A 107 -21.77 10.06 -11.95
CA GLU A 107 -21.15 9.13 -10.99
C GLU A 107 -19.79 9.65 -10.48
N CYS A 108 -19.34 9.13 -9.33
CA CYS A 108 -17.98 9.36 -8.85
C CYS A 108 -16.93 8.86 -9.86
N ILE A 109 -15.94 9.71 -10.18
CA ILE A 109 -14.90 9.44 -11.19
C ILE A 109 -14.11 8.13 -10.96
N LEU A 110 -14.04 7.66 -9.71
CA LEU A 110 -13.51 6.34 -9.33
C LEU A 110 -14.09 5.20 -10.17
N GLY A 111 -15.37 5.27 -10.54
CA GLY A 111 -16.02 4.26 -11.39
C GLY A 111 -15.42 4.22 -12.80
N GLU A 112 -15.11 5.36 -13.41
CA GLU A 112 -14.53 5.41 -14.76
C GLU A 112 -13.05 5.05 -14.74
N ILE A 113 -12.32 5.44 -13.70
CA ILE A 113 -10.89 5.13 -13.54
C ILE A 113 -10.70 3.63 -13.31
N ALA A 114 -11.47 3.02 -12.40
CA ALA A 114 -11.46 1.57 -12.18
C ALA A 114 -11.88 0.80 -13.45
N ARG A 115 -12.88 1.31 -14.19
CA ARG A 115 -13.32 0.72 -15.46
C ARG A 115 -12.21 0.77 -16.52
N GLN A 116 -11.51 1.88 -16.67
CA GLN A 116 -10.42 2.00 -17.65
C GLN A 116 -9.20 1.15 -17.28
N PHE A 117 -8.79 1.16 -16.00
CA PHE A 117 -7.77 0.27 -15.46
C PHE A 117 -8.08 -1.19 -15.80
N TRP A 118 -9.27 -1.68 -15.43
CA TRP A 118 -9.59 -3.10 -15.59
C TRP A 118 -9.83 -3.49 -17.05
N ALA A 119 -10.43 -2.61 -17.86
CA ALA A 119 -10.54 -2.80 -19.31
C ALA A 119 -9.19 -2.78 -20.05
N ARG A 120 -8.11 -2.31 -19.41
CA ARG A 120 -6.72 -2.51 -19.85
C ARG A 120 -6.18 -3.84 -19.33
N ALA A 121 -6.28 -4.09 -18.02
CA ALA A 121 -5.72 -5.25 -17.33
C ALA A 121 -6.15 -6.61 -17.94
N ILE A 122 -7.45 -6.82 -18.17
CA ILE A 122 -8.01 -8.09 -18.67
C ILE A 122 -7.55 -8.49 -20.08
N LYS A 123 -6.83 -7.62 -20.80
CA LYS A 123 -6.24 -7.92 -22.11
C LYS A 123 -4.92 -8.70 -22.01
N SER A 124 -4.23 -8.58 -20.88
CA SER A 124 -2.90 -9.18 -20.64
C SER A 124 -2.87 -10.10 -19.42
N ALA A 125 -3.83 -10.00 -18.50
CA ALA A 125 -3.91 -10.84 -17.31
C ALA A 125 -4.37 -12.26 -17.65
N SER A 126 -3.69 -13.27 -17.10
CA SER A 126 -4.12 -14.67 -17.14
C SER A 126 -5.48 -14.87 -16.44
N LEU A 127 -6.16 -15.98 -16.72
CA LEU A 127 -7.47 -16.27 -16.11
C LEU A 127 -7.39 -16.53 -14.60
N SER A 128 -6.26 -17.04 -14.11
CA SER A 128 -5.89 -17.09 -12.69
C SER A 128 -5.84 -15.69 -12.08
N SER A 129 -4.93 -14.84 -12.57
CA SER A 129 -4.74 -13.45 -12.16
C SER A 129 -6.05 -12.63 -12.16
N GLN A 130 -6.88 -12.78 -13.20
CA GLN A 130 -8.18 -12.09 -13.28
C GLN A 130 -9.12 -12.49 -12.15
N ARG A 131 -9.17 -13.78 -11.78
CA ARG A 131 -9.96 -14.27 -10.65
C ARG A 131 -9.37 -13.82 -9.32
N HIS A 132 -8.08 -14.06 -9.10
CA HIS A 132 -7.39 -13.72 -7.86
C HIS A 132 -7.49 -12.22 -7.56
N PHE A 133 -7.44 -11.36 -8.58
CA PHE A 133 -7.70 -9.91 -8.43
C PHE A 133 -9.15 -9.61 -8.04
N LEU A 134 -10.14 -10.15 -8.76
CA LEU A 134 -11.56 -9.90 -8.49
C LEU A 134 -12.03 -10.48 -7.15
N GLU A 135 -11.35 -11.49 -6.62
CA GLU A 135 -11.59 -12.04 -5.28
C GLU A 135 -10.91 -11.21 -4.16
N THR A 136 -9.70 -10.70 -4.39
CA THR A 136 -8.94 -9.97 -3.34
C THR A 136 -9.25 -8.48 -3.27
N PHE A 137 -9.46 -7.79 -4.39
CA PHE A 137 -9.68 -6.35 -4.43
C PHE A 137 -10.95 -5.86 -3.68
N PRO A 138 -12.09 -6.60 -3.68
CA PRO A 138 -13.25 -6.24 -2.85
C PRO A 138 -12.95 -6.25 -1.34
N ALA A 139 -12.05 -7.12 -0.87
CA ALA A 139 -11.67 -7.18 0.54
C ALA A 139 -10.90 -5.92 0.98
N TYR A 140 -10.13 -5.30 0.07
CA TYR A 140 -9.57 -3.96 0.27
C TYR A 140 -10.67 -2.91 0.34
N LEU A 141 -11.51 -2.80 -0.71
CA LEU A 141 -12.56 -1.76 -0.80
C LEU A 141 -13.46 -1.70 0.44
N TYR A 142 -13.98 -2.85 0.87
CA TYR A 142 -14.87 -2.91 2.04
C TYR A 142 -14.11 -2.84 3.38
N SER A 143 -12.79 -2.99 3.41
CA SER A 143 -11.98 -2.71 4.61
C SER A 143 -11.79 -1.21 4.86
N VAL A 144 -11.67 -0.39 3.80
CA VAL A 144 -11.60 1.07 3.94
C VAL A 144 -12.95 1.65 4.42
N VAL A 145 -14.08 0.97 4.16
CA VAL A 145 -15.38 1.30 4.79
C VAL A 145 -15.32 1.11 6.31
N ALA A 146 -14.68 0.04 6.80
CA ALA A 146 -14.51 -0.20 8.23
C ALA A 146 -13.55 0.82 8.88
N GLU A 147 -12.48 1.20 8.18
CA GLU A 147 -11.58 2.28 8.60
C GLU A 147 -12.32 3.64 8.70
N ALA A 148 -13.14 3.98 7.71
CA ALA A 148 -13.96 5.19 7.73
C ALA A 148 -15.02 5.18 8.86
N LEU A 149 -15.51 4.00 9.24
CA LEU A 149 -16.38 3.83 10.42
C LEU A 149 -15.60 4.06 11.72
N ASP A 150 -14.39 3.51 11.85
CA ASP A 150 -13.53 3.70 13.02
C ASP A 150 -13.17 5.18 13.22
N ARG A 151 -12.71 5.84 12.13
CA ARG A 151 -12.43 7.28 12.05
C ARG A 151 -13.68 8.12 12.37
N GLY A 152 -14.87 7.68 11.96
CA GLY A 152 -16.14 8.33 12.28
C GLY A 152 -16.59 8.17 13.74
N GLN A 153 -16.01 7.25 14.51
CA GLN A 153 -16.36 6.95 15.90
C GLN A 153 -15.24 7.26 16.92
N ASP A 154 -14.07 7.73 16.47
CA ASP A 154 -12.80 7.77 17.23
C ASP A 154 -12.48 6.39 17.88
N HIS A 155 -12.84 5.31 17.18
CA HIS A 155 -12.62 3.95 17.66
C HIS A 155 -11.17 3.52 17.42
N ARG A 156 -10.42 3.33 18.51
CA ARG A 156 -9.07 2.75 18.47
C ARG A 156 -9.14 1.25 18.68
N ARG A 157 -8.53 0.50 17.77
CA ARG A 157 -8.42 -0.97 17.82
C ARG A 157 -7.27 -1.40 18.74
N SER A 158 -7.32 -2.66 19.17
CA SER A 158 -6.15 -3.36 19.73
C SER A 158 -5.07 -3.51 18.64
N LEU A 159 -3.81 -3.75 19.03
CA LEU A 159 -2.72 -3.98 18.06
C LEU A 159 -3.00 -5.17 17.13
N ASP A 160 -3.58 -6.26 17.67
CA ASP A 160 -3.98 -7.44 16.90
C ASP A 160 -5.10 -7.12 15.88
N ASP A 161 -6.14 -6.38 16.30
CA ASP A 161 -7.27 -6.04 15.42
C ASP A 161 -6.92 -4.94 14.42
N TYR A 162 -5.97 -4.07 14.78
CA TYR A 162 -5.35 -3.13 13.87
C TYR A 162 -4.64 -3.87 12.73
N LEU A 163 -3.76 -4.82 13.02
CA LEU A 163 -3.03 -5.59 11.99
C LEU A 163 -4.00 -6.35 11.07
N LYS A 164 -5.05 -6.98 11.63
CA LYS A 164 -6.11 -7.68 10.85
C LYS A 164 -6.87 -6.77 9.87
N LEU A 165 -7.01 -5.47 10.18
CA LEU A 165 -7.61 -4.49 9.28
C LEU A 165 -6.57 -3.92 8.31
N ARG A 166 -5.40 -3.48 8.82
CA ARG A 166 -4.36 -2.78 8.06
C ARG A 166 -3.79 -3.64 6.92
N ARG A 167 -3.66 -4.96 7.12
CA ARG A 167 -3.31 -5.94 6.05
C ARG A 167 -4.24 -5.87 4.83
N LYS A 168 -5.50 -5.45 5.02
CA LYS A 168 -6.50 -5.30 3.95
C LYS A 168 -6.48 -3.90 3.36
N THR A 169 -6.42 -2.85 4.18
CA THR A 169 -6.45 -1.45 3.72
C THR A 169 -5.15 -1.01 3.05
N VAL A 170 -4.00 -1.66 3.31
CA VAL A 170 -2.69 -1.27 2.75
C VAL A 170 -2.53 -1.57 1.24
N GLY A 171 -3.49 -2.28 0.61
CA GLY A 171 -3.50 -2.52 -0.85
C GLY A 171 -2.46 -3.51 -1.38
N VAL A 172 -1.60 -4.06 -0.51
CA VAL A 172 -0.51 -4.98 -0.90
C VAL A 172 -1.03 -6.32 -1.42
N ILE A 173 -1.88 -7.02 -0.66
CA ILE A 173 -2.48 -8.31 -1.06
C ILE A 173 -3.16 -8.22 -2.44
N PRO A 174 -4.07 -7.26 -2.72
CA PRO A 174 -4.68 -7.13 -4.04
C PRO A 174 -3.74 -6.59 -5.14
N SER A 175 -2.48 -6.26 -4.83
CA SER A 175 -1.45 -6.00 -5.85
C SER A 175 -0.78 -7.27 -6.36
N PHE A 176 -0.73 -8.34 -5.55
CA PHE A 176 -0.05 -9.59 -5.93
C PHE A 176 -0.63 -10.30 -7.17
N PRO A 177 -1.96 -10.31 -7.42
CA PRO A 177 -2.53 -10.81 -8.67
C PRO A 177 -2.01 -10.09 -9.93
N ILE A 178 -1.57 -8.84 -9.83
CA ILE A 178 -0.95 -8.11 -10.95
C ILE A 178 0.50 -8.57 -11.17
N LEU A 179 1.21 -8.99 -10.10
CA LEU A 179 2.57 -9.53 -10.20
C LEU A 179 2.61 -10.88 -10.93
N GLU A 180 1.55 -11.68 -10.88
CA GLU A 180 1.48 -13.01 -11.52
C GLU A 180 0.90 -13.03 -12.95
N MET A 181 0.43 -11.88 -13.47
CA MET A 181 -0.19 -11.77 -14.81
C MET A 181 0.60 -12.41 -15.96
N ALA A 182 1.93 -12.50 -15.83
CA ALA A 182 2.84 -13.03 -16.85
C ALA A 182 3.24 -14.51 -16.64
N ILE A 183 2.81 -15.14 -15.54
CA ILE A 183 3.25 -16.49 -15.13
C ILE A 183 2.11 -17.49 -14.89
N ASP A 184 0.85 -17.07 -14.90
CA ASP A 184 -0.35 -17.94 -14.82
C ASP A 184 -0.29 -18.99 -13.70
N LEU A 185 -0.14 -18.50 -12.46
CA LEU A 185 0.10 -19.34 -11.29
C LEU A 185 -1.16 -20.18 -10.94
N PRO A 186 -1.04 -21.51 -10.72
CA PRO A 186 -2.19 -22.34 -10.36
C PRO A 186 -2.79 -21.99 -8.99
N ASP A 187 -4.12 -22.09 -8.86
CA ASP A 187 -4.87 -21.97 -7.61
C ASP A 187 -4.22 -22.72 -6.44
N GLU A 188 -3.83 -23.98 -6.65
CA GLU A 188 -3.24 -24.84 -5.62
C GLU A 188 -1.86 -24.39 -5.11
N VAL A 189 -1.24 -23.43 -5.80
CA VAL A 189 -0.05 -22.70 -5.36
C VAL A 189 -0.47 -21.39 -4.69
N PHE A 190 -1.29 -20.57 -5.36
CA PHE A 190 -1.67 -19.23 -4.89
C PHE A 190 -2.35 -19.25 -3.51
N TYR A 191 -3.31 -20.17 -3.32
CA TYR A 191 -4.01 -20.37 -2.04
C TYR A 191 -3.30 -21.37 -1.11
N HIS A 192 -2.06 -21.79 -1.41
CA HIS A 192 -1.32 -22.69 -0.53
C HIS A 192 -0.94 -21.97 0.78
N PRO A 193 -1.16 -22.55 1.98
CA PRO A 193 -0.96 -21.85 3.25
C PRO A 193 0.44 -21.24 3.44
N VAL A 194 1.50 -21.87 2.92
CA VAL A 194 2.87 -21.32 2.98
C VAL A 194 3.04 -20.12 2.05
N ILE A 195 2.42 -20.13 0.87
CA ILE A 195 2.48 -19.00 -0.08
C ILE A 195 1.68 -17.81 0.48
N MET A 196 0.52 -18.08 1.10
CA MET A 196 -0.27 -17.06 1.80
C MET A 196 0.45 -16.48 3.02
N ASP A 197 1.15 -17.29 3.83
CA ASP A 197 1.98 -16.81 4.96
C ASP A 197 3.13 -15.90 4.49
N LEU A 198 3.80 -16.27 3.40
CA LEU A 198 4.85 -15.47 2.79
C LEU A 198 4.32 -14.15 2.21
N ALA A 199 3.13 -14.17 1.59
CA ALA A 199 2.44 -12.98 1.10
C ALA A 199 1.98 -12.05 2.27
N GLU A 200 1.50 -12.63 3.38
CA GLU A 200 1.17 -11.86 4.58
C GLU A 200 2.43 -11.25 5.21
N CYS A 201 3.56 -11.96 5.26
CA CYS A 201 4.83 -11.39 5.72
C CYS A 201 5.20 -10.12 4.95
N ILE A 202 5.19 -10.15 3.60
CA ILE A 202 5.49 -8.96 2.80
C ILE A 202 4.47 -7.84 3.03
N THR A 203 3.20 -8.19 3.21
CA THR A 203 2.13 -7.24 3.57
C THR A 203 2.43 -6.54 4.90
N ASP A 204 2.86 -7.29 5.91
CA ASP A 204 3.26 -6.77 7.23
C ASP A 204 4.54 -5.92 7.15
N LEU A 205 5.55 -6.32 6.36
CA LEU A 205 6.75 -5.48 6.16
C LEU A 205 6.37 -4.12 5.56
N VAL A 206 5.55 -4.12 4.52
CA VAL A 206 5.14 -2.90 3.81
C VAL A 206 4.25 -2.00 4.65
N LEU A 207 3.28 -2.54 5.41
CA LEU A 207 2.43 -1.70 6.26
C LEU A 207 3.23 -1.05 7.38
N ILE A 208 4.17 -1.77 8.01
CA ILE A 208 5.00 -1.22 9.08
C ILE A 208 5.92 -0.11 8.54
N ASP A 209 6.59 -0.34 7.40
CA ASP A 209 7.41 0.70 6.76
C ASP A 209 6.60 1.93 6.37
N ASN A 210 5.38 1.74 5.84
CA ASN A 210 4.47 2.83 5.44
C ASN A 210 4.02 3.64 6.66
N ASP A 211 3.54 2.98 7.72
CA ASP A 211 3.05 3.62 8.93
C ASP A 211 4.18 4.39 9.67
N MET A 212 5.39 3.83 9.74
CA MET A 212 6.55 4.50 10.34
C MET A 212 6.87 5.82 9.63
N ILE A 213 6.90 5.82 8.30
CA ILE A 213 7.27 7.02 7.52
C ILE A 213 6.12 8.02 7.38
N SER A 214 4.87 7.56 7.45
CA SER A 214 3.67 8.40 7.34
C SER A 214 3.25 9.05 8.66
N TYR A 215 3.52 8.42 9.81
CA TYR A 215 3.06 8.84 11.14
C TYR A 215 3.22 10.35 11.40
N ASN A 216 4.40 10.92 11.11
CA ASN A 216 4.68 12.34 11.38
C ASN A 216 3.77 13.31 10.58
N LYS A 217 3.37 12.91 9.37
CA LYS A 217 2.42 13.63 8.50
C LYS A 217 0.99 13.45 8.99
N GLU A 218 0.61 12.24 9.38
CA GLU A 218 -0.74 11.90 9.84
C GLU A 218 -1.09 12.56 11.17
N GLN A 219 -0.19 12.51 12.16
CA GLN A 219 -0.39 13.18 13.45
C GLN A 219 -0.41 14.70 13.36
N ALA A 220 0.16 15.28 12.30
CA ALA A 220 0.13 16.72 12.03
C ALA A 220 -1.22 17.19 11.43
N ILE A 221 -2.05 16.25 10.95
CA ILE A 221 -3.40 16.52 10.43
C ILE A 221 -4.52 15.88 11.26
N GLY A 222 -4.17 15.08 12.27
CA GLY A 222 -5.13 14.37 13.13
C GLY A 222 -5.74 13.11 12.51
N ASN A 223 -5.05 12.49 11.53
CA ASN A 223 -5.46 11.22 10.92
C ASN A 223 -4.63 10.03 11.44
N GLU A 224 -3.92 10.18 12.56
CA GLU A 224 -3.02 9.13 13.07
C GLU A 224 -3.75 7.93 13.69
N GLY A 225 -5.09 7.91 13.68
CA GLY A 225 -5.92 6.84 14.23
C GLY A 225 -5.73 5.47 13.55
N HIS A 226 -5.36 5.47 12.26
CA HIS A 226 -5.14 4.24 11.48
C HIS A 226 -3.65 3.95 11.22
N ASN A 227 -2.80 4.15 12.22
CA ASN A 227 -1.34 3.97 12.13
C ASN A 227 -0.83 3.02 13.24
N ILE A 228 0.06 2.07 12.90
CA ILE A 228 0.61 1.12 13.90
C ILE A 228 1.34 1.82 15.04
N ILE A 229 2.03 2.94 14.79
CA ILE A 229 2.80 3.68 15.82
C ILE A 229 1.85 4.27 16.86
N SER A 230 0.77 4.91 16.42
CA SER A 230 -0.29 5.41 17.31
C SER A 230 -0.95 4.29 18.12
N THR A 231 -1.13 3.13 17.49
CA THR A 231 -1.73 1.94 18.12
C THR A 231 -0.80 1.38 19.19
N ILE A 232 0.49 1.19 18.89
CA ILE A 232 1.53 0.75 19.84
C ILE A 232 1.67 1.73 21.02
N MET A 233 1.67 3.05 20.75
CA MET A 233 1.73 4.07 21.80
C MET A 233 0.53 4.00 22.76
N PHE A 234 -0.66 3.69 22.24
CA PHE A 234 -1.88 3.56 23.04
C PHE A 234 -1.95 2.22 23.80
N ASP A 235 -1.78 1.09 23.10
CA ASP A 235 -2.01 -0.26 23.61
C ASP A 235 -0.88 -0.72 24.55
N LEU A 236 0.37 -0.29 24.30
CA LEU A 236 1.55 -0.62 25.13
C LEU A 236 2.04 0.54 26.02
N GLY A 237 1.40 1.72 25.96
CA GLY A 237 1.77 2.89 26.77
C GLY A 237 3.15 3.49 26.45
N LEU A 238 3.67 3.27 25.23
CA LEU A 238 4.98 3.74 24.79
C LEU A 238 4.94 5.18 24.26
N ASP A 239 6.10 5.85 24.25
CA ASP A 239 6.27 7.07 23.45
C ASP A 239 6.58 6.75 21.98
N VAL A 240 6.64 7.78 21.13
CA VAL A 240 6.93 7.61 19.69
C VAL A 240 8.26 6.91 19.41
N SER A 241 9.27 7.07 20.26
CA SER A 241 10.58 6.44 20.08
C SER A 241 10.53 4.95 20.47
N GLY A 242 9.83 4.64 21.56
CA GLY A 242 9.54 3.26 21.97
C GLY A 242 8.68 2.52 20.95
N ALA A 243 7.68 3.19 20.38
CA ALA A 243 6.81 2.61 19.35
C ALA A 243 7.54 2.36 18.02
N MET A 244 8.37 3.30 17.56
CA MET A 244 9.25 3.08 16.39
C MET A 244 10.23 1.91 16.62
N ALA A 245 10.82 1.81 17.82
CA ALA A 245 11.72 0.70 18.17
C ALA A 245 10.99 -0.65 18.24
N TRP A 246 9.76 -0.69 18.77
CA TRP A 246 8.91 -1.88 18.77
C TRP A 246 8.55 -2.31 17.35
N ALA A 247 8.10 -1.38 16.52
CA ALA A 247 7.72 -1.62 15.13
C ALA A 247 8.88 -2.21 14.31
N ALA A 248 10.08 -1.66 14.45
CA ALA A 248 11.28 -2.19 13.79
C ALA A 248 11.72 -3.58 14.31
N HIS A 249 11.52 -3.87 15.60
CA HIS A 249 11.76 -5.22 16.13
C HIS A 249 10.76 -6.23 15.57
N TYR A 250 9.47 -5.91 15.57
CA TYR A 250 8.43 -6.76 14.99
C TYR A 250 8.67 -7.00 13.48
N HIS A 251 8.99 -5.95 12.73
CA HIS A 251 9.43 -6.02 11.32
C HIS A 251 10.65 -6.94 11.10
N THR A 252 11.58 -7.00 12.07
CA THR A 252 12.74 -7.91 12.00
C THR A 252 12.33 -9.37 12.16
N GLU A 253 11.42 -9.69 13.09
CA GLU A 253 10.90 -11.06 13.23
C GLU A 253 10.02 -11.48 12.04
N ILE A 254 9.33 -10.54 11.38
CA ILE A 254 8.58 -10.82 10.14
C ILE A 254 9.54 -11.14 8.98
N GLN A 255 10.65 -10.40 8.82
CA GLN A 255 11.67 -10.75 7.81
C GLN A 255 12.20 -12.16 8.02
N LYS A 256 12.48 -12.53 9.28
CA LYS A 256 12.92 -13.87 9.65
C LYS A 256 11.84 -14.93 9.37
N ARG A 257 10.57 -14.69 9.72
CA ARG A 257 9.41 -15.55 9.36
C ARG A 257 9.34 -15.80 7.85
N PHE A 258 9.56 -14.76 7.03
CA PHE A 258 9.62 -14.89 5.57
C PHE A 258 10.80 -15.77 5.11
N ILE A 259 12.03 -15.43 5.53
CA ILE A 259 13.24 -16.17 5.13
C ILE A 259 13.19 -17.64 5.56
N ASP A 260 12.80 -17.92 6.81
CA ASP A 260 12.61 -19.28 7.31
C ASP A 260 11.45 -19.99 6.58
N GLY A 261 10.42 -19.23 6.17
CA GLY A 261 9.26 -19.70 5.41
C GLY A 261 9.59 -20.18 4.00
N LEU A 262 10.55 -19.56 3.31
CA LEU A 262 11.00 -19.99 1.98
C LEU A 262 11.50 -21.44 1.95
N SER A 263 12.09 -21.92 3.05
CA SER A 263 12.54 -23.32 3.19
C SER A 263 11.40 -24.35 3.31
N LYS A 264 10.15 -23.88 3.50
CA LYS A 264 8.94 -24.69 3.72
C LYS A 264 8.03 -24.72 2.49
N VAL A 265 8.39 -24.01 1.41
CA VAL A 265 7.67 -24.03 0.14
C VAL A 265 7.79 -25.44 -0.45
N PRO A 266 6.68 -26.15 -0.73
CA PRO A 266 6.74 -27.48 -1.33
C PRO A 266 7.11 -27.39 -2.82
N SER A 267 7.38 -28.54 -3.43
CA SER A 267 7.52 -28.64 -4.89
C SER A 267 6.19 -29.10 -5.49
N TRP A 268 5.75 -28.40 -6.54
CA TRP A 268 4.67 -28.80 -7.45
C TRP A 268 5.24 -29.36 -8.77
N GLY A 269 6.57 -29.50 -8.84
CA GLY A 269 7.31 -30.04 -9.97
C GLY A 269 8.07 -28.95 -10.74
N PRO A 270 9.17 -29.29 -11.45
CA PRO A 270 10.17 -28.31 -11.86
C PRO A 270 9.67 -27.16 -12.77
N SER A 271 8.58 -27.37 -13.52
CA SER A 271 7.97 -26.31 -14.32
C SER A 271 7.17 -25.30 -13.50
N VAL A 272 6.50 -25.75 -12.42
CA VAL A 272 5.71 -24.88 -11.53
C VAL A 272 6.62 -24.22 -10.50
N ASP A 273 7.62 -24.94 -9.98
CA ASP A 273 8.57 -24.44 -8.97
C ASP A 273 9.34 -23.18 -9.44
N VAL A 274 9.59 -23.04 -10.74
CA VAL A 274 10.18 -21.81 -11.33
C VAL A 274 9.22 -20.63 -11.24
N LEU A 275 7.92 -20.84 -11.54
CA LEU A 275 6.87 -19.82 -11.45
C LEU A 275 6.62 -19.43 -9.99
N VAL A 276 6.63 -20.40 -9.06
CA VAL A 276 6.53 -20.16 -7.61
C VAL A 276 7.69 -19.29 -7.13
N LYS A 277 8.93 -19.63 -7.53
CA LYS A 277 10.10 -18.82 -7.18
C LYS A 277 9.99 -17.41 -7.74
N GLU A 278 9.61 -17.26 -9.00
CA GLU A 278 9.45 -15.94 -9.63
C GLU A 278 8.35 -15.10 -8.97
N TYR A 279 7.21 -15.70 -8.61
CA TYR A 279 6.17 -15.03 -7.84
C TYR A 279 6.68 -14.55 -6.47
N LEU A 280 7.42 -15.40 -5.74
CA LEU A 280 7.98 -15.05 -4.44
C LEU A 280 9.08 -13.99 -4.52
N ASP A 281 9.93 -14.00 -5.56
CA ASP A 281 10.91 -12.94 -5.83
C ASP A 281 10.22 -11.60 -6.14
N ARG A 282 9.21 -11.60 -7.03
CA ARG A 282 8.40 -10.41 -7.36
C ARG A 282 7.72 -9.84 -6.12
N THR A 283 7.18 -10.71 -5.27
CA THR A 283 6.55 -10.37 -3.99
C THR A 283 7.58 -9.80 -2.99
N ALA A 284 8.75 -10.43 -2.83
CA ALA A 284 9.81 -9.95 -1.94
C ALA A 284 10.43 -8.59 -2.36
N ILE A 285 10.44 -8.29 -3.66
CA ILE A 285 10.83 -6.98 -4.19
C ILE A 285 9.84 -5.88 -3.78
N TRP A 286 8.57 -6.19 -3.55
CA TRP A 286 7.53 -5.20 -3.16
C TRP A 286 7.89 -4.46 -1.86
N ALA A 287 8.44 -5.17 -0.87
CA ALA A 287 8.93 -4.59 0.38
C ALA A 287 10.06 -3.56 0.14
N ARG A 288 11.04 -3.92 -0.69
CA ARG A 288 12.14 -3.01 -1.08
C ARG A 288 11.63 -1.82 -1.89
N GLY A 289 10.66 -2.05 -2.79
CA GLY A 289 10.02 -1.03 -3.60
C GLY A 289 9.34 0.04 -2.76
N ASN A 290 8.45 -0.36 -1.84
CA ASN A 290 7.78 0.55 -0.90
C ASN A 290 8.78 1.35 -0.05
N HIS A 291 9.79 0.69 0.54
CA HIS A 291 10.81 1.36 1.33
C HIS A 291 11.53 2.45 0.52
N SER A 292 12.01 2.12 -0.67
CA SER A 292 12.71 3.08 -1.55
C SER A 292 11.80 4.22 -2.01
N TRP A 293 10.62 3.90 -2.54
CA TRP A 293 9.63 4.88 -3.00
C TRP A 293 9.20 5.85 -1.89
N SER A 294 9.16 5.41 -0.62
CA SER A 294 8.76 6.28 0.48
C SER A 294 9.75 7.42 0.80
N TYR A 295 11.03 7.27 0.44
CA TYR A 295 12.02 8.36 0.49
C TYR A 295 12.12 9.15 -0.83
N GLU A 296 11.69 8.58 -1.95
CA GLU A 296 11.88 9.14 -3.30
C GLU A 296 10.65 9.94 -3.79
N SER A 297 9.43 9.49 -3.47
CA SER A 297 8.14 10.02 -3.94
C SER A 297 7.73 11.38 -3.40
N GLN A 298 8.41 11.88 -2.36
CA GLN A 298 8.06 13.11 -1.64
C GLN A 298 6.70 13.09 -0.88
N ARG A 299 5.87 12.02 -1.00
CA ARG A 299 4.51 11.92 -0.38
C ARG A 299 4.48 12.12 1.13
N TYR A 300 5.56 11.73 1.83
CA TYR A 300 5.69 11.79 3.29
C TYR A 300 6.73 12.81 3.76
N LEU A 301 7.89 12.85 3.09
CA LEU A 301 9.08 13.57 3.54
C LEU A 301 9.39 14.83 2.71
N ALA A 302 8.51 15.22 1.78
CA ALA A 302 8.74 16.29 0.81
C ALA A 302 10.12 16.12 0.12
N THR A 303 10.85 17.21 -0.12
CA THR A 303 12.20 17.18 -0.71
C THR A 303 13.30 16.67 0.24
N MET A 304 13.01 16.44 1.54
CA MET A 304 14.01 16.00 2.52
C MET A 304 14.28 14.49 2.49
N GLY A 305 13.49 13.69 1.75
CA GLY A 305 13.61 12.23 1.73
C GLY A 305 15.04 11.69 1.56
N PRO A 306 15.83 12.13 0.57
CA PRO A 306 17.22 11.69 0.37
C PRO A 306 18.24 12.16 1.43
N GLU A 307 17.87 13.09 2.30
CA GLU A 307 18.65 13.47 3.49
C GLU A 307 18.23 12.62 4.69
N ILE A 308 16.93 12.53 4.94
CA ILE A 308 16.32 11.75 6.04
C ILE A 308 16.67 10.26 5.90
N GLN A 309 16.77 9.71 4.68
CA GLN A 309 17.21 8.34 4.46
C GLN A 309 18.63 8.06 5.00
N LYS A 310 19.50 9.09 5.05
CA LYS A 310 20.88 9.03 5.53
C LYS A 310 21.01 9.40 7.01
N THR A 311 20.33 10.45 7.46
CA THR A 311 20.38 10.91 8.86
C THR A 311 19.52 10.05 9.78
N ARG A 312 18.49 9.39 9.23
CA ARG A 312 17.40 8.71 9.92
C ARG A 312 16.58 9.61 10.86
N LEU A 313 16.73 10.94 10.76
CA LEU A 313 16.09 11.91 11.66
C LEU A 313 15.06 12.77 10.91
N VAL A 314 13.81 12.66 11.33
CA VAL A 314 12.68 13.47 10.80
C VAL A 314 12.38 14.60 11.79
N PRO A 315 12.31 15.87 11.39
CA PRO A 315 11.79 16.93 12.24
C PRO A 315 10.31 16.70 12.58
N LEU A 316 9.96 16.69 13.86
CA LEU A 316 8.58 16.49 14.33
C LEU A 316 7.72 17.67 13.89
N LEU A 317 6.62 17.38 13.20
CA LEU A 317 5.61 18.38 12.82
C LEU A 317 4.68 18.66 14.01
N PRO A 318 4.12 19.89 14.14
CA PRO A 318 3.17 20.20 15.19
C PRO A 318 1.89 19.38 15.00
N SER A 319 1.50 18.64 16.04
CA SER A 319 0.16 18.06 16.14
C SER A 319 -0.90 19.17 16.28
N PRO A 320 -2.13 19.00 15.76
CA PRO A 320 -3.26 19.84 16.13
C PRO A 320 -3.45 19.86 17.65
N GLU A 321 -3.96 20.97 18.18
CA GLU A 321 -4.37 21.00 19.60
C GLU A 321 -5.54 20.02 19.79
N ARG A 322 -5.25 18.89 20.44
CA ARG A 322 -6.29 17.97 20.93
C ARG A 322 -7.16 18.73 21.91
N LYS A 323 -8.39 19.07 21.50
CA LYS A 323 -9.42 19.60 22.41
C LYS A 323 -9.61 18.57 23.52
N SER A 324 -9.34 18.96 24.76
CA SER A 324 -9.68 18.13 25.91
C SER A 324 -11.18 17.90 25.95
N MET A 325 -11.58 16.64 26.03
CA MET A 325 -12.93 16.23 26.47
C MET A 325 -13.12 16.54 27.96
#